data_AF-A0A258CFS0-F1
#
_entry.id   AF-A0A258CFS0-F1
#
_cell.length_a   1.000
_cell.length_b   1.000
_cell.length_c   1.000
_cell.angle_alpha   90.00
_cell.angle_beta   90.00
_cell.angle_gamma   90.00
#
_symmetry.space_group_name_H-M   'P 1'
#
loop_
_entity.id
_entity.type
_entity.pdbx_description
1 polymer ?
#
loop_
_entity_poly.entity_id
_entity_poly.type
_entity_poly.pdbx_seq_one_letter_code
_entity_poly.pdbx_strand_id
1 'polypeptide(L)'
;VELKFVFLPDGEDPDSLVQKEGKAAFLERLAQAKPLSQYLFEHLLAESDPSSDAGKTALAAKATELIRQVPGTYYQEQLSSKLDNLLGRQSASSVRAPAKPRPTAPSTTLKITPMRRAIALLLQNPGLVQVMPDAPELAEAALPGINLLLSLQQHILAKPGITTAQLLEYWRDLPEHTILLKLASWEHQIATEQLTQDFLDTFHSIEDLYLQQRLEALERKDKLQQLTKAEWQEYHLLLQALKSKKPRPVS
;
A
#
# COMPACT_ATOMS: atom_id res chain seq x y z
N VAL A 1 -2.95 2.46 3.66
CA VAL A 1 -3.14 3.73 4.38
C VAL A 1 -2.31 4.78 3.68
N GLU A 2 -2.88 5.90 3.25
CA GLU A 2 -2.04 7.06 2.94
C GLU A 2 -1.62 7.68 4.27
N LEU A 3 -0.34 7.52 4.64
CA LEU A 3 0.28 8.26 5.75
C LEU A 3 0.02 9.75 5.54
N LYS A 4 -0.44 10.49 6.56
CA LYS A 4 -0.71 11.93 6.52
C LYS A 4 0.09 12.60 7.63
N PHE A 5 0.93 13.56 7.28
CA PHE A 5 1.69 14.36 8.24
C PHE A 5 0.97 15.66 8.56
N VAL A 6 1.09 16.09 9.81
CA VAL A 6 0.67 17.42 10.27
C VAL A 6 1.90 18.28 10.45
N PHE A 7 1.87 19.49 9.90
CA PHE A 7 2.92 20.48 10.06
C PHE A 7 2.76 21.20 11.39
N LEU A 8 3.78 21.04 12.23
CA LEU A 8 3.99 21.82 13.44
C LEU A 8 4.73 23.13 13.04
N PRO A 9 4.49 24.26 13.71
CA PRO A 9 5.29 25.48 13.58
C PRO A 9 6.77 25.19 13.89
N ASP A 10 7.66 26.01 13.31
CA ASP A 10 9.11 25.83 13.45
C ASP A 10 9.55 25.72 14.93
N GLY A 11 10.19 24.60 15.26
CA GLY A 11 10.76 24.34 16.58
C GLY A 11 9.81 23.77 17.63
N GLU A 12 8.58 23.38 17.27
CA GLU A 12 7.65 22.75 18.22
C GLU A 12 7.52 21.24 18.03
N ASP A 13 7.70 20.50 19.12
CA ASP A 13 7.40 19.07 19.22
C ASP A 13 5.88 18.83 19.40
N PRO A 14 5.35 17.66 18.97
CA PRO A 14 3.91 17.37 19.02
C PRO A 14 3.30 17.49 20.42
N ASP A 15 4.06 17.17 21.48
CA ASP A 15 3.63 17.33 22.87
C ASP A 15 3.50 18.80 23.29
N SER A 16 4.40 19.67 22.81
CA SER A 16 4.37 21.11 23.13
C SER A 16 3.17 21.80 22.50
N LEU A 17 2.78 21.36 21.30
CA LEU A 17 1.69 21.96 20.55
C LEU A 17 0.30 21.58 21.09
N VAL A 18 0.14 20.34 21.57
CA VAL A 18 -1.11 19.87 22.20
C VAL A 18 -1.38 20.61 23.52
N GLN A 19 -0.32 20.97 24.27
CA GLN A 19 -0.45 21.81 25.45
C GLN A 19 -0.84 23.27 25.12
N LYS A 20 -0.32 23.83 24.03
CA LYS A 20 -0.60 25.23 23.62
C LYS A 20 -1.96 25.43 22.95
N GLU A 21 -2.31 24.61 21.97
CA GLU A 21 -3.49 24.81 21.12
C GLU A 21 -4.71 24.02 21.60
N GLY A 22 -4.50 23.08 22.51
CA GLY A 22 -5.54 22.18 23.01
C GLY A 22 -5.90 21.07 22.02
N LYS A 23 -6.35 19.93 22.55
CA LYS A 23 -6.62 18.69 21.80
C LYS A 23 -7.58 18.88 20.62
N ALA A 24 -8.57 19.77 20.73
CA ALA A 24 -9.56 19.99 19.68
C ALA A 24 -8.97 20.70 18.44
N ALA A 25 -8.14 21.73 18.63
CA ALA A 25 -7.50 22.46 17.52
C ALA A 25 -6.43 21.60 16.83
N PHE A 26 -5.69 20.79 17.58
CA PHE A 26 -4.75 19.81 17.02
C PHE A 26 -5.45 18.76 16.14
N LEU A 27 -6.63 18.29 16.55
CA LEU A 27 -7.46 17.35 15.76
C LEU A 27 -8.03 17.97 14.48
N GLU A 28 -8.38 19.27 14.48
CA GLU A 28 -8.76 19.98 13.25
C GLU A 28 -7.60 20.17 12.28
N ARG A 29 -6.40 20.46 12.81
CA ARG A 29 -5.17 20.53 11.99
C ARG A 29 -4.82 19.17 11.38
N LEU A 30 -5.00 18.09 12.15
CA LEU A 30 -4.98 16.71 11.64
C LEU A 30 -6.03 16.49 10.56
N ALA A 31 -7.24 17.04 10.69
CA ALA A 31 -8.32 16.91 9.71
C ALA A 31 -8.00 17.56 8.35
N GLN A 32 -7.11 18.55 8.30
CA GLN A 32 -6.62 19.19 7.07
C GLN A 32 -5.30 18.61 6.51
N ALA A 33 -4.72 17.60 7.16
CA ALA A 33 -3.45 16.99 6.76
C ALA A 33 -3.51 16.41 5.33
N LYS A 34 -2.57 16.85 4.48
CA LYS A 34 -2.37 16.34 3.11
C LYS A 34 -1.74 14.94 3.13
N PRO A 35 -2.00 14.09 2.13
CA PRO A 35 -1.28 12.82 1.96
C PRO A 35 0.24 13.01 1.93
N LEU A 36 1.00 12.17 2.63
CA LEU A 36 2.47 12.23 2.70
C LEU A 36 3.08 12.19 1.32
N SER A 37 2.62 11.29 0.45
CA SER A 37 3.16 11.21 -0.91
C SER A 37 2.95 12.53 -1.66
N GLN A 38 1.79 13.15 -1.54
CA GLN A 38 1.51 14.43 -2.18
C GLN A 38 2.30 15.59 -1.55
N TYR A 39 2.31 15.73 -0.22
CA TYR A 39 3.04 16.81 0.45
C TYR A 39 4.55 16.68 0.28
N LEU A 40 5.11 15.49 0.50
CA LEU A 40 6.55 15.22 0.37
C LEU A 40 7.02 15.67 -1.01
N PHE A 41 6.31 15.27 -2.06
CA PHE A 41 6.69 15.66 -3.42
C PHE A 41 6.36 17.13 -3.73
N GLU A 42 5.22 17.68 -3.30
CA GLU A 42 4.91 19.11 -3.46
C GLU A 42 5.97 20.01 -2.80
N HIS A 43 6.40 19.69 -1.58
CA HIS A 43 7.40 20.45 -0.83
C HIS A 43 8.80 20.30 -1.43
N LEU A 44 9.19 19.08 -1.79
CA LEU A 44 10.48 18.83 -2.43
C LEU A 44 10.58 19.49 -3.82
N LEU A 45 9.47 19.54 -4.56
CA LEU A 45 9.36 20.27 -5.83
C LEU A 45 9.36 21.80 -5.65
N ALA A 46 8.91 22.31 -4.50
CA ALA A 46 8.97 23.73 -4.18
C ALA A 46 10.37 24.20 -3.76
N GLU A 47 11.17 23.31 -3.16
CA GLU A 47 12.55 23.60 -2.73
C GLU A 47 13.62 23.35 -3.81
N SER A 48 13.28 22.65 -4.89
CA SER A 48 14.23 22.20 -5.92
C SER A 48 13.65 22.41 -7.32
N ASP A 49 14.38 23.04 -8.25
CA ASP A 49 13.90 23.18 -9.64
C ASP A 49 13.83 21.82 -10.36
N PRO A 50 12.63 21.28 -10.64
CA PRO A 50 12.47 19.98 -11.28
C PRO A 50 12.81 20.01 -12.77
N SER A 51 13.08 21.19 -13.34
CA SER A 51 13.40 21.37 -14.76
C SER A 51 14.89 21.14 -15.06
N SER A 52 15.75 21.10 -14.05
CA SER A 52 17.20 20.85 -14.20
C SER A 52 17.60 19.47 -13.70
N ASP A 53 18.57 18.83 -14.37
CA ASP A 53 19.10 17.52 -13.95
C ASP A 53 19.78 17.57 -12.57
N ALA A 54 20.36 18.72 -12.20
CA ALA A 54 20.90 18.96 -10.87
C ALA A 54 19.79 19.00 -9.81
N GLY A 55 18.68 19.70 -10.07
CA GLY A 55 17.53 19.78 -9.18
C GLY A 55 16.82 18.44 -9.00
N LYS A 56 16.66 17.65 -10.07
CA LYS A 56 16.14 16.27 -9.99
C LYS A 56 17.02 15.35 -9.13
N THR A 57 18.34 15.52 -9.18
CA THR A 57 19.29 14.70 -8.42
C THR A 57 19.29 15.06 -6.93
N ALA A 58 19.25 16.36 -6.61
CA ALA A 58 19.10 16.83 -5.24
C ALA A 58 17.75 16.38 -4.63
N LEU A 59 16.67 16.48 -5.42
CA LEU A 59 15.33 16.03 -5.02
C LEU A 59 15.32 14.53 -4.73
N ALA A 60 15.92 13.71 -5.61
CA ALA A 60 16.01 12.27 -5.42
C ALA A 60 16.75 11.89 -4.12
N ALA A 61 17.88 12.53 -3.85
CA ALA A 61 18.68 12.25 -2.66
C ALA A 61 17.91 12.58 -1.37
N LYS A 62 17.28 13.76 -1.31
CA LYS A 62 16.51 14.21 -0.14
C LYS A 62 15.24 13.37 0.06
N ALA A 63 14.53 13.03 -1.03
CA ALA A 63 13.39 12.14 -0.97
C ALA A 63 13.77 10.74 -0.48
N THR A 64 14.87 10.18 -0.99
CA THR A 64 15.33 8.83 -0.62
C THR A 64 15.67 8.75 0.87
N GLU A 65 16.33 9.78 1.42
CA GLU A 65 16.66 9.83 2.84
C GLU A 65 15.40 9.85 3.72
N LEU A 66 14.38 10.63 3.33
CA LEU A 66 13.11 10.69 4.05
C LEU A 66 12.29 9.40 3.91
N ILE A 67 12.33 8.76 2.73
CA ILE A 67 11.65 7.47 2.51
C ILE A 67 12.23 6.38 3.41
N ARG A 68 13.56 6.36 3.65
CA ARG A 68 14.19 5.38 4.56
C ARG A 68 13.73 5.49 6.00
N GLN A 69 13.21 6.63 6.42
CA GLN A 69 12.68 6.86 7.77
C GLN A 69 11.25 6.35 7.95
N VAL A 70 10.55 6.01 6.85
CA VAL A 70 9.19 5.49 6.90
C VAL A 70 9.21 4.03 7.36
N PRO A 71 8.48 3.64 8.41
CA PRO A 71 8.39 2.25 8.82
C PRO A 71 7.62 1.40 7.78
N GLY A 72 8.09 0.17 7.55
CA GLY A 72 7.48 -0.80 6.64
C GLY A 72 8.11 -0.79 5.23
N THR A 73 8.79 -1.88 4.87
CA THR A 73 9.54 -1.99 3.60
C THR A 73 8.63 -1.82 2.38
N TYR A 74 7.39 -2.32 2.48
CA TYR A 74 6.39 -2.16 1.44
C TYR A 74 6.05 -0.69 1.14
N TYR A 75 5.84 0.12 2.18
CA TYR A 75 5.54 1.55 2.01
C TYR A 75 6.73 2.32 1.45
N GLN A 76 7.95 1.97 1.87
CA GLN A 76 9.18 2.53 1.30
C GLN A 76 9.29 2.24 -0.20
N GLU A 77 9.02 1.01 -0.63
CA GLU A 77 8.99 0.63 -2.06
C GLU A 77 7.93 1.42 -2.84
N GLN A 78 6.73 1.58 -2.28
CA GLN A 78 5.65 2.34 -2.93
C GLN A 78 6.03 3.82 -3.11
N LEU A 79 6.61 4.44 -2.07
CA LEU A 79 7.05 5.84 -2.13
C LEU A 79 8.23 6.01 -3.10
N SER A 80 9.17 5.05 -3.13
CA SER A 80 10.30 5.06 -4.06
C SER A 80 9.82 4.93 -5.51
N SER A 81 8.87 4.04 -5.78
CA SER A 81 8.25 3.88 -7.10
C SER A 81 7.50 5.15 -7.54
N LYS A 82 6.80 5.84 -6.62
CA LYS A 82 6.18 7.14 -6.90
C LYS A 82 7.23 8.22 -7.23
N LEU A 83 8.34 8.27 -6.47
CA LEU A 83 9.45 9.19 -6.71
C LEU A 83 10.09 8.98 -8.09
N ASP A 84 10.37 7.73 -8.47
CA ASP A 84 10.96 7.39 -9.77
C ASP A 84 10.08 7.82 -10.94
N ASN A 85 8.77 7.58 -10.83
CA ASN A 85 7.78 8.02 -11.83
C ASN A 85 7.74 9.56 -11.94
N LEU A 86 7.77 10.26 -10.81
CA LEU A 86 7.72 11.72 -10.75
C LEU A 86 8.96 12.38 -11.35
N LEU A 87 10.13 11.79 -11.15
CA LEU A 87 11.39 12.26 -11.71
C LEU A 87 11.59 11.87 -13.19
N GLY A 88 10.64 11.13 -13.78
CA GLY A 88 10.79 10.55 -15.12
C GLY A 88 11.95 9.55 -15.20
N ARG A 89 12.46 9.10 -14.05
CA ARG A 89 13.49 8.08 -13.94
C ARG A 89 12.81 6.72 -14.00
N GLN A 90 12.27 6.36 -15.16
CA GLN A 90 12.24 4.92 -15.48
C GLN A 90 13.69 4.47 -15.44
N SER A 91 14.03 3.63 -14.45
CA SER A 91 15.33 3.00 -14.23
C SER A 91 16.31 3.28 -15.38
N ALA A 92 17.14 4.30 -15.21
CA ALA A 92 18.21 4.64 -16.15
C ALA A 92 19.32 3.60 -16.05
N SER A 93 18.98 2.33 -16.29
CA SER A 93 19.91 1.40 -16.90
C SER A 93 19.73 1.57 -18.41
N SER A 94 20.81 1.98 -19.08
CA SER A 94 20.94 2.13 -20.54
C SER A 94 20.56 3.50 -21.13
N VAL A 95 21.39 4.51 -20.85
CA VAL A 95 21.81 5.39 -21.95
C VAL A 95 22.85 4.61 -22.76
N ARG A 96 22.41 3.94 -23.83
CA ARG A 96 23.29 3.46 -24.88
C ARG A 96 22.75 3.96 -26.21
N ALA A 97 23.65 4.55 -26.99
CA ALA A 97 23.50 5.17 -28.30
C ALA A 97 22.48 4.47 -29.24
N PRO A 98 21.89 5.18 -30.22
CA PRO A 98 20.80 4.67 -31.04
C PRO A 98 21.30 3.54 -31.95
N ALA A 99 21.14 2.30 -31.50
CA ALA A 99 21.32 1.10 -32.31
C ALA A 99 19.94 0.54 -32.66
N LYS A 100 19.76 0.21 -33.94
CA LYS A 100 18.54 -0.26 -34.61
C LYS A 100 17.70 -1.23 -33.75
N PRO A 101 16.36 -1.16 -33.83
CA PRO A 101 15.47 -1.95 -32.98
C PRO A 101 15.62 -3.44 -33.28
N ARG A 102 16.21 -4.17 -32.33
CA ARG A 102 16.12 -5.63 -32.25
C ARG A 102 14.92 -5.92 -31.34
N PRO A 103 14.00 -6.85 -31.70
CA PRO A 103 12.86 -7.17 -30.86
C PRO A 103 13.35 -7.75 -29.53
N THR A 104 13.21 -6.97 -28.46
CA THR A 104 13.44 -7.43 -27.10
C THR A 104 12.28 -8.34 -26.72
N ALA A 105 12.57 -9.60 -26.41
CA ALA A 105 11.60 -10.47 -25.75
C ALA A 105 11.13 -9.78 -24.46
N PRO A 106 9.82 -9.78 -24.16
CA PRO A 106 9.33 -9.17 -22.94
C PRO A 106 9.95 -9.88 -21.74
N SER A 107 10.71 -9.11 -20.94
CA SER A 107 11.12 -9.52 -19.60
C SER A 107 9.86 -9.82 -18.78
N THR A 108 9.60 -11.11 -18.53
CA THR A 108 8.42 -11.59 -17.79
C THR A 108 8.62 -11.46 -16.28
N THR A 109 9.17 -10.35 -15.79
CA THR A 109 9.27 -10.11 -14.35
C THR A 109 7.87 -9.95 -13.78
N LEU A 110 7.50 -10.83 -12.84
CA LEU A 110 6.21 -10.81 -12.19
C LEU A 110 6.10 -9.52 -11.38
N LYS A 111 5.24 -8.58 -11.80
CA LYS A 111 4.93 -7.40 -10.99
C LYS A 111 4.25 -7.84 -9.70
N ILE A 112 4.86 -7.54 -8.56
CA ILE A 112 4.32 -7.81 -7.23
C ILE A 112 3.36 -6.68 -6.86
N THR A 113 2.07 -6.99 -6.86
CA THR A 113 1.00 -6.12 -6.37
C THR A 113 0.77 -6.37 -4.88
N PRO A 114 0.04 -5.50 -4.14
CA PRO A 114 -0.27 -5.76 -2.73
C PRO A 114 -0.93 -7.11 -2.52
N MET A 115 -1.91 -7.44 -3.37
CA MET A 115 -2.60 -8.74 -3.34
C MET A 115 -1.64 -9.91 -3.53
N ARG A 116 -0.74 -9.83 -4.51
CA ARG A 116 0.27 -10.89 -4.76
C ARG A 116 1.27 -11.01 -3.63
N ARG A 117 1.68 -9.89 -3.02
CA ARG A 117 2.56 -9.88 -1.84
C ARG A 117 1.88 -10.55 -0.65
N ALA A 118 0.62 -10.20 -0.35
CA ALA A 118 -0.15 -10.84 0.73
C ALA A 118 -0.28 -12.35 0.51
N ILE A 119 -0.66 -12.78 -0.70
CA ILE A 119 -0.75 -14.20 -1.05
C ILE A 119 0.60 -14.89 -0.89
N ALA A 120 1.69 -14.29 -1.39
CA ALA A 120 3.02 -14.89 -1.30
C ALA A 120 3.49 -15.03 0.15
N LEU A 121 3.35 -13.97 0.96
CA LEU A 121 3.76 -13.99 2.36
C LEU A 121 2.97 -15.03 3.17
N LEU A 122 1.64 -15.08 3.00
CA LEU A 122 0.79 -16.06 3.66
C LEU A 122 1.09 -17.50 3.20
N LEU A 123 1.33 -17.70 1.91
CA LEU A 123 1.67 -19.02 1.35
C LEU A 123 3.03 -19.53 1.86
N GLN A 124 4.05 -18.67 1.90
CA GLN A 124 5.39 -19.01 2.38
C GLN A 124 5.43 -19.16 3.91
N ASN A 125 4.54 -18.46 4.63
CA ASN A 125 4.50 -18.45 6.09
C ASN A 125 3.05 -18.64 6.60
N PRO A 126 2.50 -19.87 6.60
CA PRO A 126 1.10 -20.12 6.97
C PRO A 126 0.72 -19.65 8.38
N GLY A 127 1.69 -19.53 9.29
CA GLY A 127 1.46 -18.98 10.63
C GLY A 127 0.93 -17.54 10.66
N LEU A 128 1.15 -16.76 9.58
CA LEU A 128 0.63 -15.39 9.45
C LEU A 128 -0.89 -15.32 9.47
N VAL A 129 -1.59 -16.43 9.22
CA VAL A 129 -3.06 -16.50 9.31
C VAL A 129 -3.59 -16.05 10.67
N GLN A 130 -2.81 -16.22 11.75
CA GLN A 130 -3.22 -15.90 13.11
C GLN A 130 -3.32 -14.39 13.37
N VAL A 131 -2.55 -13.60 12.63
CA VAL A 131 -2.58 -12.13 12.74
C VAL A 131 -3.42 -11.49 11.64
N MET A 132 -3.86 -12.26 10.64
CA MET A 132 -4.61 -11.71 9.52
C MET A 132 -5.98 -11.20 10.00
N PRO A 133 -6.30 -9.91 9.78
CA PRO A 133 -7.61 -9.37 10.15
C PRO A 133 -8.73 -10.13 9.46
N ASP A 134 -9.85 -10.31 10.16
CA ASP A 134 -11.07 -10.80 9.55
C ASP A 134 -11.72 -9.65 8.78
N ALA A 135 -11.91 -9.84 7.47
CA ALA A 135 -12.38 -8.81 6.56
C ALA A 135 -13.45 -9.40 5.62
N PRO A 136 -14.63 -9.79 6.15
CA PRO A 136 -15.70 -10.41 5.36
C PRO A 136 -16.18 -9.51 4.22
N GLU A 137 -16.12 -8.19 4.38
CA GLU A 137 -16.46 -7.23 3.33
C GLU A 137 -15.57 -7.34 2.08
N LEU A 138 -14.34 -7.85 2.21
CA LEU A 138 -13.46 -8.07 1.06
C LEU A 138 -13.92 -9.25 0.20
N ALA A 139 -14.70 -10.19 0.73
CA ALA A 139 -15.23 -11.31 -0.06
C ALA A 139 -16.25 -10.84 -1.11
N GLU A 140 -16.99 -9.77 -0.81
CA GLU A 140 -17.93 -9.14 -1.74
C GLU A 140 -17.21 -8.19 -2.72
N ALA A 141 -15.95 -7.87 -2.43
CA ALA A 141 -15.13 -7.06 -3.31
C ALA A 141 -14.78 -7.87 -4.57
N ALA A 142 -15.10 -7.34 -5.74
CA ALA A 142 -14.64 -7.89 -7.03
C ALA A 142 -13.15 -7.62 -7.30
N LEU A 143 -12.29 -7.73 -6.27
CA LEU A 143 -10.87 -7.49 -6.37
C LEU A 143 -10.14 -8.70 -6.97
N PRO A 144 -9.31 -8.53 -8.01
CA PRO A 144 -8.54 -9.64 -8.58
C PRO A 144 -7.65 -10.31 -7.53
N GLY A 145 -7.86 -11.60 -7.28
CA GLY A 145 -7.05 -12.41 -6.37
C GLY A 145 -7.54 -12.48 -4.92
N ILE A 146 -8.58 -11.73 -4.52
CA ILE A 146 -9.07 -11.77 -3.14
C ILE A 146 -9.63 -13.14 -2.75
N ASN A 147 -10.39 -13.78 -3.65
CA ASN A 147 -10.94 -15.11 -3.41
C ASN A 147 -9.85 -16.16 -3.16
N LEU A 148 -8.70 -16.03 -3.83
CA LEU A 148 -7.56 -16.90 -3.60
C LEU A 148 -6.93 -16.68 -2.22
N LEU A 149 -6.76 -15.41 -1.81
CA LEU A 149 -6.25 -15.07 -0.47
C LEU A 149 -7.18 -15.60 0.63
N LEU A 150 -8.50 -15.41 0.50
CA LEU A 150 -9.48 -15.90 1.46
C LEU A 150 -9.56 -17.43 1.49
N SER A 151 -9.44 -18.07 0.33
CA SER A 151 -9.40 -19.54 0.25
C SER A 151 -8.15 -20.08 0.95
N LEU A 152 -6.98 -19.45 0.75
CA LEU A 152 -5.75 -19.80 1.48
C LEU A 152 -5.95 -19.67 2.99
N GLN A 153 -6.50 -18.56 3.47
CA GLN A 153 -6.82 -18.37 4.88
C GLN A 153 -7.72 -19.50 5.41
N GLN A 154 -8.83 -19.77 4.75
CA GLN A 154 -9.76 -20.82 5.17
C GLN A 154 -9.09 -22.19 5.24
N HIS A 155 -8.27 -22.54 4.25
CA HIS A 155 -7.54 -23.81 4.23
C HIS A 155 -6.52 -23.93 5.36
N ILE A 156 -5.80 -22.85 5.68
CA ILE A 156 -4.84 -22.84 6.78
C ILE A 156 -5.55 -22.92 8.13
N LEU A 157 -6.65 -22.19 8.32
CA LEU A 157 -7.46 -22.27 9.54
C LEU A 157 -8.07 -23.67 9.75
N ALA A 158 -8.50 -24.34 8.68
CA ALA A 158 -9.04 -25.69 8.75
C ALA A 158 -7.98 -26.75 9.07
N LYS A 159 -6.69 -26.48 8.79
CA LYS A 159 -5.57 -27.41 9.03
C LYS A 159 -4.38 -26.67 9.68
N PRO A 160 -4.43 -26.42 10.99
CA PRO A 160 -3.31 -25.80 11.70
C PRO A 160 -2.01 -26.58 11.50
N GLY A 161 -0.92 -25.87 11.19
CA GLY A 161 0.39 -26.48 10.93
C GLY A 161 0.61 -26.99 9.50
N ILE A 162 -0.32 -26.73 8.56
CA ILE A 162 -0.11 -27.01 7.14
C ILE A 162 1.14 -26.29 6.61
N THR A 163 1.95 -26.98 5.81
CA THR A 163 3.16 -26.41 5.21
C THR A 163 2.88 -25.78 3.84
N THR A 164 3.77 -24.90 3.38
CA THR A 164 3.70 -24.32 2.02
C THR A 164 3.61 -25.38 0.92
N ALA A 165 4.37 -26.47 1.04
CA ALA A 165 4.32 -27.57 0.08
C ALA A 165 2.94 -28.25 0.07
N GLN A 166 2.36 -28.52 1.24
CA GLN A 166 1.02 -29.11 1.35
C GLN A 166 -0.09 -28.17 0.83
N LEU A 167 0.07 -26.85 1.00
CA LEU A 167 -0.80 -25.87 0.35
C LEU A 167 -0.67 -25.99 -1.17
N LEU A 168 0.54 -25.92 -1.73
CA LEU A 168 0.73 -26.02 -3.18
C LEU A 168 0.16 -27.31 -3.79
N GLU A 169 0.26 -28.43 -3.08
CA GLU A 169 -0.35 -29.70 -3.47
C GLU A 169 -1.87 -29.62 -3.58
N TYR A 170 -2.53 -28.92 -2.66
CA TYR A 170 -3.99 -28.74 -2.72
C TYR A 170 -4.43 -28.00 -3.97
N TRP A 171 -3.65 -27.01 -4.43
CA TRP A 171 -3.96 -26.24 -5.63
C TRP A 171 -3.44 -26.87 -6.93
N ARG A 172 -2.83 -28.06 -6.93
CA ARG A 172 -2.13 -28.64 -8.10
C ARG A 172 -2.94 -28.64 -9.40
N ASP A 173 -4.22 -29.01 -9.31
CA ASP A 173 -5.11 -29.15 -10.47
C ASP A 173 -5.98 -27.91 -10.73
N LEU A 174 -5.73 -26.81 -10.00
CA LEU A 174 -6.48 -25.56 -10.10
C LEU A 174 -5.73 -24.54 -10.97
N PRO A 175 -6.44 -23.62 -11.66
CA PRO A 175 -5.81 -22.63 -12.53
C PRO A 175 -4.83 -21.71 -11.79
N GLU A 176 -5.02 -21.51 -10.49
CA GLU A 176 -4.15 -20.70 -9.64
C GLU A 176 -2.80 -21.36 -9.33
N HIS A 177 -2.62 -22.67 -9.59
CA HIS A 177 -1.39 -23.40 -9.24
C HIS A 177 -0.13 -22.71 -9.79
N THR A 178 -0.17 -22.31 -11.06
CA THR A 178 0.99 -21.75 -11.76
C THR A 178 1.43 -20.42 -11.15
N ILE A 179 0.48 -19.59 -10.71
CA ILE A 179 0.82 -18.32 -10.06
C ILE A 179 1.29 -18.56 -8.62
N LEU A 180 0.68 -19.50 -7.89
CA LEU A 180 1.09 -19.86 -6.53
C LEU A 180 2.51 -20.40 -6.50
N LEU A 181 2.92 -21.24 -7.46
CA LEU A 181 4.31 -21.69 -7.57
C LEU A 181 5.30 -20.54 -7.73
N LYS A 182 4.99 -19.57 -8.61
CA LYS A 182 5.84 -18.38 -8.81
C LYS A 182 5.92 -17.50 -7.57
N LEU A 183 4.80 -17.37 -6.84
CA LEU A 183 4.74 -16.60 -5.60
C LEU A 183 5.43 -17.31 -4.44
N ALA A 184 5.39 -18.64 -4.39
CA ALA A 184 6.10 -19.44 -3.39
C ALA A 184 7.63 -19.32 -3.54
N SER A 185 8.12 -19.15 -4.78
CA SER A 185 9.55 -18.93 -5.06
C SER A 185 9.96 -17.46 -5.04
N TRP A 186 9.07 -16.53 -4.70
CA TRP A 186 9.40 -15.10 -4.70
C TRP A 186 10.22 -14.73 -3.47
N GLU A 187 11.43 -14.24 -3.69
CA GLU A 187 12.33 -13.76 -2.64
C GLU A 187 11.99 -12.31 -2.25
N HIS A 188 11.25 -12.17 -1.14
CA HIS A 188 10.76 -10.87 -0.66
C HIS A 188 11.80 -10.06 0.15
N GLN A 189 12.92 -10.68 0.58
CA GLN A 189 14.01 -10.02 1.33
C GLN A 189 13.57 -9.30 2.62
N ILE A 190 12.50 -9.77 3.27
CA ILE A 190 12.01 -9.21 4.53
C ILE A 190 12.68 -9.98 5.69
N ALA A 191 13.19 -9.25 6.68
CA ALA A 191 13.72 -9.85 7.89
C ALA A 191 12.61 -10.58 8.67
N THR A 192 12.93 -11.73 9.28
CA THR A 192 11.95 -12.55 10.01
C THR A 192 11.21 -11.76 11.09
N GLU A 193 11.89 -10.82 11.75
CA GLU A 193 11.29 -9.95 12.78
C GLU A 193 10.23 -8.99 12.23
N GLN A 194 10.35 -8.59 10.97
CA GLN A 194 9.48 -7.62 10.32
C GLN A 194 8.35 -8.28 9.52
N LEU A 195 8.45 -9.58 9.26
CA LEU A 195 7.53 -10.34 8.41
C LEU A 195 6.04 -10.12 8.78
N THR A 196 5.72 -10.21 10.07
CA THR A 196 4.37 -10.02 10.60
C THR A 196 3.87 -8.61 10.31
N GLN A 197 4.69 -7.60 10.58
CA GLN A 197 4.31 -6.20 10.38
C GLN A 197 4.14 -5.89 8.89
N ASP A 198 5.07 -6.34 8.06
CA ASP A 198 5.00 -6.15 6.60
C ASP A 198 3.76 -6.83 5.99
N PHE A 199 3.37 -7.99 6.51
CA PHE A 199 2.14 -8.66 6.10
C PHE A 199 0.90 -7.86 6.48
N LEU A 200 0.81 -7.37 7.72
CA LEU A 200 -0.29 -6.52 8.19
C LEU A 200 -0.38 -5.22 7.38
N ASP A 201 0.74 -4.56 7.14
CA ASP A 201 0.82 -3.34 6.35
C ASP A 201 0.37 -3.56 4.89
N THR A 202 0.77 -4.70 4.31
CA THR A 202 0.31 -5.12 2.99
C THR A 202 -1.20 -5.35 3.01
N PHE A 203 -1.74 -6.04 4.01
CA PHE A 203 -3.18 -6.30 4.13
C PHE A 203 -3.98 -5.00 4.29
N HIS A 204 -3.57 -4.09 5.17
CA HIS A 204 -4.19 -2.77 5.32
C HIS A 204 -4.16 -1.96 4.01
N SER A 205 -3.12 -2.12 3.19
CA SER A 205 -3.08 -1.46 1.87
C SER A 205 -4.13 -2.02 0.90
N ILE A 206 -4.45 -3.32 0.99
CA ILE A 206 -5.52 -3.96 0.21
C ILE A 206 -6.89 -3.46 0.68
N GLU A 207 -7.11 -3.41 2.00
CA GLU A 207 -8.34 -2.85 2.56
C GLU A 207 -8.57 -1.40 2.12
N ASP A 208 -7.54 -0.57 2.16
CA ASP A 208 -7.72 0.83 1.80
C ASP A 208 -7.95 1.01 0.29
N LEU A 209 -7.32 0.17 -0.54
CA LEU A 209 -7.63 0.12 -1.97
C LEU A 209 -9.10 -0.28 -2.20
N TYR A 210 -9.61 -1.24 -1.42
CA TYR A 210 -11.02 -1.64 -1.48
C TYR A 210 -11.95 -0.49 -1.09
N LEU A 211 -11.71 0.14 0.07
CA LEU A 211 -12.53 1.24 0.57
C LEU A 211 -12.58 2.39 -0.44
N GLN A 212 -11.44 2.72 -1.08
CA GLN A 212 -11.38 3.73 -2.13
C GLN A 212 -12.23 3.35 -3.36
N GLN A 213 -12.07 2.13 -3.88
CA GLN A 213 -12.84 1.67 -5.04
C GLN A 213 -14.35 1.64 -4.75
N ARG A 214 -14.73 1.23 -3.53
CA ARG A 214 -16.14 1.19 -3.11
C ARG A 214 -16.71 2.60 -3.01
N LEU A 215 -15.96 3.54 -2.42
CA LEU A 215 -16.36 4.94 -2.36
C LEU A 215 -16.56 5.52 -3.77
N GLU A 216 -15.60 5.34 -4.67
CA GLU A 216 -15.70 5.81 -6.06
C GLU A 216 -16.90 5.19 -6.81
N ALA A 217 -17.24 3.93 -6.52
CA ALA A 217 -18.41 3.28 -7.10
C ALA A 217 -19.73 3.89 -6.57
N LEU A 218 -19.78 4.19 -5.27
CA LEU A 218 -20.93 4.86 -4.65
C LEU A 218 -21.07 6.30 -5.15
N GLU A 219 -19.98 7.06 -5.27
CA GLU A 219 -19.99 8.42 -5.84
C GLU A 219 -20.47 8.42 -7.30
N ARG A 220 -20.08 7.42 -8.09
CA ARG A 220 -20.61 7.26 -9.46
C ARG A 220 -22.11 7.00 -9.46
N LYS A 221 -22.62 6.17 -8.54
CA LYS A 221 -24.07 5.92 -8.39
C LYS A 221 -24.82 7.14 -7.87
N ASP A 222 -24.24 7.91 -6.97
CA ASP A 222 -24.81 9.16 -6.45
C ASP A 222 -25.01 10.18 -7.58
N LYS A 223 -24.00 10.37 -8.42
CA LYS A 223 -24.06 11.23 -9.61
C LYS A 223 -25.17 10.81 -10.59
N LEU A 224 -25.51 9.53 -10.62
CA LEU A 224 -26.57 8.97 -11.44
C LEU A 224 -27.94 8.91 -10.71
N GLN A 225 -28.02 9.39 -9.47
CA GLN A 225 -29.21 9.32 -8.59
C GLN A 225 -29.74 7.90 -8.39
N GLN A 226 -28.85 6.91 -8.39
CA GLN A 226 -29.17 5.48 -8.28
C GLN A 226 -28.77 4.87 -6.94
N LEU A 227 -28.48 5.70 -5.93
CA LEU A 227 -28.20 5.21 -4.58
C LEU A 227 -29.46 4.70 -3.89
N THR A 228 -29.38 3.47 -3.39
CA THR A 228 -30.36 2.96 -2.42
C THR A 228 -30.12 3.57 -1.04
N LYS A 229 -31.12 3.48 -0.16
CA LYS A 229 -31.00 3.94 1.24
C LYS A 229 -29.85 3.24 2.00
N ALA A 230 -29.63 1.95 1.71
CA ALA A 230 -28.55 1.18 2.31
C ALA A 230 -27.17 1.64 1.82
N GLU A 231 -27.02 1.85 0.50
CA GLU A 231 -25.78 2.37 -0.09
C GLU A 231 -25.47 3.80 0.36
N TRP A 232 -26.50 4.61 0.63
CA TRP A 232 -26.32 5.95 1.20
C TRP A 232 -25.77 5.90 2.64
N GLN A 233 -26.28 4.98 3.46
CA GLN A 233 -25.75 4.75 4.81
C GLN A 233 -24.30 4.23 4.76
N GLU A 234 -24.02 3.28 3.85
CA GLU A 234 -22.68 2.76 3.61
C GLU A 234 -21.72 3.88 3.18
N TYR A 235 -22.11 4.71 2.22
CA TYR A 235 -21.32 5.85 1.74
C TYR A 235 -20.91 6.78 2.89
N HIS A 236 -21.86 7.16 3.74
CA HIS A 236 -21.58 7.99 4.91
C HIS A 236 -20.65 7.30 5.93
N LEU A 237 -20.85 6.01 6.16
CA LEU A 237 -20.00 5.23 7.07
C LEU A 237 -18.58 5.08 6.53
N LEU A 238 -18.40 4.87 5.22
CA LEU A 238 -17.11 4.84 4.55
C LEU A 238 -16.39 6.20 4.62
N LEU A 239 -17.11 7.30 4.40
CA LEU A 239 -16.56 8.65 4.58
C LEU A 239 -16.11 8.89 6.03
N GLN A 240 -16.88 8.42 7.02
CA GLN A 240 -16.48 8.50 8.42
C GLN A 240 -15.28 7.60 8.73
N ALA A 241 -15.26 6.36 8.24
CA ALA A 241 -14.16 5.41 8.44
C ALA A 241 -12.85 5.95 7.84
N LEU A 242 -12.87 6.50 6.63
CA LEU A 242 -11.71 7.13 5.99
C LEU A 242 -11.26 8.40 6.71
N LYS A 243 -12.18 9.14 7.34
CA LYS A 243 -11.86 10.28 8.23
C LYS A 243 -11.27 9.80 9.57
N SER A 244 -11.73 8.67 10.09
CA SER A 244 -11.38 8.11 11.41
C SER A 244 -10.13 7.24 11.39
N LYS A 245 -9.76 6.65 10.25
CA LYS A 245 -8.48 5.96 10.00
C LYS A 245 -7.28 6.93 9.92
N LYS A 246 -7.49 8.24 10.18
CA LYS A 246 -6.40 9.14 10.58
C LYS A 246 -5.81 8.63 11.90
N PRO A 247 -4.48 8.54 12.03
CA PRO A 247 -3.85 7.81 13.12
C PRO A 247 -4.26 8.36 14.49
N ARG A 248 -4.63 7.46 15.42
CA ARG A 248 -4.70 7.76 16.85
C ARG A 248 -3.29 8.14 17.34
N PRO A 249 -3.14 9.13 18.23
CA PRO A 249 -1.84 9.52 18.77
C PRO A 249 -1.25 8.33 19.53
N VAL A 250 0.01 8.00 19.23
CA VAL A 250 0.81 7.05 20.02
C VAL A 250 1.16 7.77 21.33
N SER A 251 0.69 7.22 22.45
CA SER A 251 1.03 7.67 23.80
C SER A 251 2.48 7.40 24.17
#